data_AF-A0A8T5E8Q0-F1
#
_entry.id   AF-A0A8T5E8Q0-F1
#
_cell.length_a   1.000
_cell.length_b   1.000
_cell.length_c   1.000
_cell.angle_alpha   90.00
_cell.angle_beta   90.00
_cell.angle_gamma   90.00
#
_symmetry.space_group_name_H-M   'P 1'
#
loop_
_entity.id
_entity.type
_entity.pdbx_description
1 polymer ?
#
loop_
_entity_poly.entity_id
_entity_poly.type
_entity_poly.pdbx_seq_one_letter_code
_entity_poly.pdbx_strand_id
1 'polypeptide(L)'
;MDQKDIFCDDYAIWKQNGTLIYENQHAGAILTFDPIIPGQLLVFPRRHVEDLRELGSMESRGLLCAIPEAFEELQRIYDTDVERVVAFYEMVKQKPSFEKAGHCAEKMLSHPDLRIMPTGYNSGGNRGKEAGQTIDHLHFHIFPARKERPGVVSAMDALLKSL
;
A
#
# COMPACT_ATOMS: atom_id res chain seq x y z
N MET A 1 -19.42 -17.88 6.10
CA MET A 1 -19.90 -16.52 6.42
C MET A 1 -19.00 -15.60 5.62
N ASP A 2 -19.52 -14.99 4.56
CA ASP A 2 -18.77 -14.10 3.66
C ASP A 2 -18.32 -12.86 4.45
N GLN A 3 -17.14 -12.94 5.05
CA GLN A 3 -16.51 -11.77 5.62
C GLN A 3 -15.90 -11.00 4.45
N LYS A 4 -16.61 -9.95 4.03
CA LYS A 4 -16.17 -9.05 2.97
C LYS A 4 -15.47 -7.86 3.61
N ASP A 5 -14.22 -7.64 3.22
CA ASP A 5 -13.40 -6.51 3.60
C ASP A 5 -13.13 -5.62 2.37
N ILE A 6 -12.42 -4.51 2.57
CA ILE A 6 -12.14 -3.52 1.51
C ILE A 6 -11.44 -4.14 0.29
N PHE A 7 -10.55 -5.12 0.47
CA PHE A 7 -9.83 -5.73 -0.65
C PHE A 7 -10.73 -6.63 -1.50
N CYS A 8 -11.82 -7.14 -0.92
CA CYS A 8 -12.83 -7.90 -1.65
C CYS A 8 -13.84 -6.99 -2.34
N ASP A 9 -14.32 -5.97 -1.64
CA ASP A 9 -15.45 -5.15 -2.09
C ASP A 9 -15.03 -4.07 -3.10
N ASP A 10 -13.87 -3.45 -2.89
CA ASP A 10 -13.47 -2.29 -3.67
C ASP A 10 -12.52 -2.63 -4.83
N TYR A 11 -12.13 -3.90 -4.99
CA TYR A 11 -11.15 -4.33 -6.01
C TYR A 11 -11.49 -3.82 -7.42
N ALA A 12 -12.75 -3.98 -7.83
CA ALA A 12 -13.21 -3.56 -9.15
C ALA A 12 -13.17 -2.02 -9.30
N ILE A 13 -13.47 -1.29 -8.23
CA ILE A 13 -13.42 0.18 -8.20
C ILE A 13 -11.96 0.65 -8.33
N TRP A 14 -11.05 0.04 -7.57
CA TRP A 14 -9.62 0.37 -7.61
C TRP A 14 -8.97 0.06 -8.96
N LYS A 15 -9.43 -1.00 -9.63
CA LYS A 15 -9.01 -1.31 -10.99
C LYS A 15 -9.48 -0.25 -12.00
N GLN A 16 -10.69 0.27 -11.83
CA GLN A 16 -11.25 1.29 -12.73
C GLN A 16 -10.64 2.68 -12.52
N ASN A 17 -10.37 3.06 -11.26
CA ASN A 17 -9.86 4.40 -10.93
C ASN A 17 -8.33 4.49 -10.87
N GLY A 18 -7.62 3.37 -11.04
CA GLY A 18 -6.16 3.31 -11.04
C GLY A 18 -5.51 3.29 -9.65
N THR A 19 -6.27 3.14 -8.56
CA THR A 19 -5.73 2.87 -7.22
C THR A 19 -5.03 1.51 -7.16
N LEU A 20 -5.55 0.51 -7.88
CA LEU A 20 -4.87 -0.77 -8.09
C LEU A 20 -3.74 -0.53 -9.10
N ILE A 21 -2.50 -0.64 -8.62
CA ILE A 21 -1.33 -0.37 -9.45
C ILE A 21 -0.76 -1.64 -10.06
N TYR A 22 -0.93 -2.79 -9.42
CA TYR A 22 -0.40 -4.08 -9.87
C TYR A 22 -1.38 -5.20 -9.55
N GLU A 23 -1.45 -6.22 -10.40
CA GLU A 23 -2.12 -7.49 -10.12
C GLU A 23 -1.48 -8.66 -10.87
N ASN A 24 -1.53 -9.84 -10.26
CA ASN A 24 -1.29 -11.12 -10.93
C ASN A 24 -2.45 -12.09 -10.67
N GLN A 25 -2.28 -13.37 -11.00
CA GLN A 25 -3.33 -14.37 -10.82
C GLN A 25 -3.80 -14.51 -9.36
N HIS A 26 -2.91 -14.30 -8.38
CA HIS A 26 -3.13 -14.62 -6.98
C HIS A 26 -3.05 -13.43 -6.03
N ALA A 27 -2.57 -12.27 -6.46
CA ALA A 27 -2.41 -11.09 -5.61
C ALA A 27 -2.66 -9.78 -6.36
N GLY A 28 -2.93 -8.71 -5.59
CA GLY A 28 -3.04 -7.33 -6.06
C GLY A 28 -2.24 -6.39 -5.18
N ALA A 29 -1.98 -5.18 -5.69
CA ALA A 29 -1.35 -4.12 -4.92
C ALA A 29 -1.99 -2.74 -5.18
N ILE A 30 -2.22 -1.99 -4.10
CA ILE A 30 -2.80 -0.64 -4.14
C ILE A 30 -1.88 0.39 -3.47
N LEU A 31 -2.06 1.66 -3.84
CA LEU A 31 -1.63 2.78 -2.99
C LEU A 31 -2.49 2.78 -1.71
N THR A 32 -1.85 2.96 -0.54
CA THR A 32 -2.57 2.95 0.73
C THR A 32 -3.31 4.26 1.01
N PHE A 33 -4.45 4.18 1.69
CA PHE A 33 -5.30 5.33 2.06
C PHE A 33 -4.87 6.02 3.36
N ASP A 34 -3.99 5.40 4.16
CA ASP A 34 -3.36 5.93 5.37
C ASP A 34 -1.82 6.07 5.21
N PRO A 35 -1.33 6.73 4.15
CA PRO A 35 0.10 6.75 3.85
C PRO A 35 0.89 7.49 4.93
N ILE A 36 2.01 6.89 5.35
CA ILE A 36 3.01 7.52 6.23
C ILE A 36 4.16 8.09 5.39
N ILE A 37 4.45 7.47 4.24
CA ILE A 37 5.50 7.88 3.30
C ILE A 37 5.00 7.86 1.84
N PRO A 38 5.54 8.71 0.95
CA PRO A 38 5.05 8.77 -0.43
C PRO A 38 5.32 7.48 -1.20
N GLY A 39 4.27 6.99 -1.86
CA GLY A 39 4.23 5.75 -2.62
C GLY A 39 3.98 4.49 -1.79
N GLN A 40 3.61 4.60 -0.50
CA GLN A 40 3.35 3.42 0.34
C GLN A 40 2.23 2.53 -0.24
N LEU A 41 2.49 1.23 -0.29
CA LEU A 41 1.59 0.24 -0.90
C LEU A 41 1.06 -0.76 0.12
N LEU A 42 -0.05 -1.39 -0.25
CA LEU A 42 -0.53 -2.64 0.32
C LEU A 42 -0.54 -3.72 -0.76
N VAL A 43 0.05 -4.88 -0.47
CA VAL A 43 0.02 -6.09 -1.32
C VAL A 43 -0.78 -7.17 -0.61
N PHE A 44 -1.77 -7.74 -1.27
CA PHE A 44 -2.74 -8.66 -0.66
C PHE A 44 -3.11 -9.79 -1.63
N PRO A 45 -3.48 -11.00 -1.14
CA PRO A 45 -3.95 -12.08 -1.98
C PRO A 45 -5.35 -11.76 -2.55
N ARG A 46 -5.68 -12.30 -3.72
CA ARG A 46 -7.02 -12.11 -4.32
C ARG A 46 -8.10 -12.87 -3.57
N ARG A 47 -7.76 -14.05 -3.05
CA ARG A 47 -8.65 -14.82 -2.19
C ARG A 47 -8.56 -14.25 -0.78
N HIS A 48 -9.71 -13.99 -0.18
CA HIS A 48 -9.80 -13.63 1.23
C HIS A 48 -9.20 -14.76 2.09
N VAL A 49 -8.08 -14.43 2.72
CA VAL A 49 -7.46 -15.16 3.82
C VAL A 49 -6.97 -14.14 4.81
N GLU A 50 -6.89 -14.50 6.07
CA GLU A 50 -6.38 -13.58 7.07
C GLU A 50 -4.94 -13.91 7.48
N ASP A 51 -4.51 -15.16 7.31
CA ASP A 51 -3.22 -15.69 7.72
C ASP A 51 -2.45 -16.36 6.56
N LEU A 52 -1.12 -16.20 6.57
CA LEU A 52 -0.22 -16.83 5.59
C LEU A 52 -0.38 -18.36 5.53
N ARG A 53 -0.69 -19.00 6.66
CA ARG A 53 -0.87 -20.45 6.78
C ARG A 53 -2.09 -20.98 6.02
N GLU A 54 -3.01 -20.09 5.61
CA GLU A 54 -4.21 -20.45 4.85
C GLU A 54 -3.98 -20.46 3.34
N LEU A 55 -2.84 -19.97 2.86
CA LEU A 55 -2.51 -19.90 1.44
C LEU A 55 -2.11 -21.28 0.91
N GLY A 56 -2.59 -21.62 -0.30
CA GLY A 56 -2.04 -22.72 -1.08
C GLY A 56 -0.68 -22.35 -1.69
N SER A 57 0.10 -23.35 -2.11
CA SER A 57 1.46 -23.15 -2.64
C SER A 57 1.56 -22.15 -3.80
N MET A 58 0.59 -22.17 -4.72
CA MET A 58 0.52 -21.25 -5.85
C MET A 58 0.14 -19.83 -5.42
N GLU A 59 -0.75 -19.70 -4.43
CA GLU A 59 -1.15 -18.41 -3.88
C GLU A 59 0.01 -17.79 -3.09
N SER A 60 0.71 -18.56 -2.27
CA SER A 60 1.91 -18.12 -1.56
C SER A 60 2.99 -17.63 -2.54
N ARG A 61 3.25 -18.38 -3.61
CA ARG A 61 4.20 -17.97 -4.65
C ARG A 61 3.75 -16.67 -5.31
N GLY A 62 2.49 -16.58 -5.74
CA GLY A 62 1.97 -15.40 -6.42
C GLY A 62 1.97 -14.16 -5.54
N LEU A 63 1.67 -14.31 -4.24
CA LEU A 63 1.74 -13.22 -3.27
C LEU A 63 3.18 -12.76 -3.02
N LEU A 64 4.12 -13.69 -2.85
CA LEU A 64 5.54 -13.34 -2.65
C LEU A 64 6.16 -12.69 -3.88
N CYS A 65 5.81 -13.15 -5.09
CA CYS A 65 6.21 -12.51 -6.36
C CYS A 65 5.60 -11.11 -6.51
N ALA A 66 4.37 -10.89 -6.03
CA ALA A 66 3.72 -9.59 -6.12
C ALA A 66 4.43 -8.48 -5.33
N ILE A 67 5.19 -8.80 -4.28
CA ILE A 67 5.90 -7.79 -3.47
C ILE A 67 6.95 -7.02 -4.30
N PRO A 68 7.98 -7.66 -4.86
CA PRO A 68 8.96 -6.95 -5.70
C PRO A 68 8.32 -6.40 -6.98
N GLU A 69 7.41 -7.13 -7.62
CA GLU A 69 6.79 -6.70 -8.88
C GLU A 69 5.90 -5.45 -8.70
N ALA A 70 5.17 -5.33 -7.58
CA ALA A 70 4.42 -4.12 -7.26
C ALA A 70 5.34 -2.91 -6.99
N PHE A 71 6.52 -3.15 -6.41
CA PHE A 71 7.50 -2.08 -6.22
C PHE A 71 8.12 -1.64 -7.56
N GLU A 72 8.44 -2.57 -8.46
CA GLU A 72 8.91 -2.26 -9.81
C GLU A 72 7.86 -1.46 -10.60
N GLU A 73 6.58 -1.83 -10.47
CA GLU A 73 5.48 -1.08 -11.09
C GLU A 73 5.32 0.32 -10.49
N LEU A 74 5.51 0.49 -9.18
CA LEU A 74 5.60 1.80 -8.56
C LEU A 74 6.74 2.63 -9.16
N GLN A 75 7.94 2.04 -9.31
CA GLN A 75 9.07 2.73 -9.93
C GLN A 75 8.74 3.14 -11.38
N ARG A 76 8.08 2.27 -12.15
CA ARG A 76 7.63 2.58 -13.50
C ARG A 76 6.63 3.75 -13.52
N ILE A 77 5.72 3.81 -12.56
CA ILE A 77 4.80 4.95 -12.40
C ILE A 77 5.58 6.23 -12.10
N TYR A 78 6.56 6.19 -11.19
CA TYR A 78 7.40 7.35 -10.88
C TYR A 78 8.21 7.84 -12.09
N ASP A 79 8.67 6.94 -12.95
CA ASP A 79 9.44 7.26 -14.15
C ASP A 79 8.56 7.82 -15.27
N THR A 80 7.36 7.27 -15.46
CA THR A 80 6.52 7.56 -16.63
C THR A 80 5.39 8.55 -16.37
N ASP A 81 4.79 8.55 -15.18
CA ASP A 81 3.63 9.36 -14.82
C ASP A 81 3.48 9.48 -13.29
N VAL A 82 4.41 10.20 -12.65
CA VAL A 82 4.38 10.41 -11.20
C VAL A 82 3.12 11.17 -10.74
N GLU A 83 2.49 11.93 -11.63
CA GLU A 83 1.27 12.67 -11.33
C GLU A 83 0.08 11.73 -11.05
N ARG A 84 0.13 10.46 -11.47
CA ARG A 84 -0.82 9.44 -11.01
C ARG A 84 -0.81 9.26 -9.49
N VAL A 85 0.37 9.25 -8.86
CA VAL A 85 0.51 9.14 -7.39
C VAL A 85 -0.01 10.41 -6.71
N VAL A 86 0.27 11.57 -7.29
CA VAL A 86 -0.22 12.87 -6.81
C VAL A 86 -1.75 12.93 -6.88
N ALA A 87 -2.33 12.54 -8.02
CA ALA A 87 -3.77 12.51 -8.24
C ALA A 87 -4.48 11.57 -7.25
N PHE A 88 -3.87 10.43 -6.93
CA PHE A 88 -4.38 9.55 -5.88
C PHE A 88 -4.45 10.28 -4.52
N TYR A 89 -3.38 10.97 -4.09
CA TYR A 89 -3.43 11.69 -2.82
C TYR A 89 -4.40 12.88 -2.84
N GLU A 90 -4.53 13.59 -3.95
CA GLU A 90 -5.56 14.63 -4.10
C GLU A 90 -6.98 14.05 -3.95
N MET A 91 -7.24 12.90 -4.58
CA MET A 91 -8.52 12.19 -4.44
C MET A 91 -8.78 11.81 -2.97
N VAL A 92 -7.80 11.23 -2.28
CA VAL A 92 -7.94 10.84 -0.86
C VAL A 92 -8.13 12.07 0.04
N LYS A 93 -7.44 13.18 -0.23
CA LYS A 93 -7.62 14.45 0.49
C LYS A 93 -9.05 14.98 0.34
N GLN A 94 -9.60 14.93 -0.88
CA GLN A 94 -10.94 15.47 -1.18
C GLN A 94 -12.08 14.58 -0.66
N LYS A 95 -11.90 13.25 -0.72
CA LYS A 95 -12.91 12.26 -0.32
C LYS A 95 -12.26 11.18 0.55
N PRO A 96 -11.94 11.50 1.82
CA PRO A 96 -11.26 10.55 2.69
C PRO A 96 -12.18 9.38 3.06
N SER A 97 -11.68 8.15 2.94
CA SER A 97 -12.42 6.95 3.32
C SER A 97 -12.64 6.83 4.84
N PHE A 98 -11.85 7.55 5.64
CA PHE A 98 -11.95 7.63 7.10
C PHE A 98 -11.31 8.93 7.59
N GLU A 99 -11.64 9.37 8.82
CA GLU A 99 -11.32 10.69 9.38
C GLU A 99 -9.86 11.13 9.17
N LYS A 100 -8.89 10.21 9.36
CA LYS A 100 -7.46 10.51 9.26
C LYS A 100 -6.88 10.45 7.84
N ALA A 101 -7.57 9.82 6.88
CA ALA A 101 -7.02 9.58 5.54
C ALA A 101 -6.66 10.89 4.82
N GLY A 102 -7.52 11.90 4.92
CA GLY A 102 -7.31 13.19 4.25
C GLY A 102 -6.10 13.93 4.78
N HIS A 103 -5.86 13.88 6.10
CA HIS A 103 -4.69 14.47 6.74
C HIS A 103 -3.39 13.74 6.33
N CYS A 104 -3.42 12.40 6.28
CA CYS A 104 -2.29 11.63 5.78
C CYS A 104 -1.97 11.98 4.32
N ALA A 105 -2.99 12.09 3.46
CA ALA A 105 -2.82 12.49 2.07
C ALA A 105 -2.25 13.91 1.93
N GLU A 106 -2.71 14.87 2.73
CA GLU A 106 -2.15 16.23 2.75
C GLU A 106 -0.66 16.27 3.14
N LYS A 107 -0.25 15.44 4.12
CA LYS A 107 1.16 15.26 4.44
C LYS A 107 1.95 14.72 3.26
N MET A 108 1.38 13.79 2.48
CA MET A 108 2.06 13.24 1.31
C MET A 108 2.18 14.27 0.19
N LEU A 109 1.14 15.07 -0.05
CA LEU A 109 1.11 16.13 -1.05
C LEU A 109 2.16 17.23 -0.79
N SER A 110 2.46 17.48 0.49
CA SER A 110 3.50 18.43 0.93
C SER A 110 4.87 17.78 1.16
N HIS A 111 4.99 16.46 1.01
CA HIS A 111 6.23 15.75 1.31
C HIS A 111 7.30 16.05 0.25
N PRO A 112 8.54 16.40 0.64
CA PRO A 112 9.61 16.77 -0.30
C PRO A 112 9.97 15.64 -1.29
N ASP A 113 9.73 14.39 -0.90
CA ASP A 113 10.01 13.22 -1.73
C ASP A 113 8.85 12.73 -2.59
N LEU A 114 7.70 13.43 -2.60
CA LEU A 114 6.52 12.98 -3.33
C LEU A 114 6.83 12.63 -4.79
N ARG A 115 7.66 13.46 -5.44
CA ARG A 115 8.08 13.30 -6.84
C ARG A 115 9.48 12.72 -7.01
N ILE A 116 10.08 12.21 -5.93
CA ILE A 116 11.39 11.57 -5.99
C ILE A 116 11.17 10.06 -6.08
N MET A 117 11.72 9.41 -7.10
CA MET A 117 11.60 7.97 -7.28
C MET A 117 12.26 7.20 -6.11
N PRO A 118 11.59 6.22 -5.50
CA PRO A 118 12.21 5.34 -4.51
C PRO A 118 13.19 4.35 -5.18
N THR A 119 14.28 4.03 -4.50
CA THR A 119 15.35 3.14 -5.00
C THR A 119 15.50 1.84 -4.21
N GLY A 120 14.70 1.67 -3.16
CA GLY A 120 14.57 0.43 -2.41
C GLY A 120 13.27 0.41 -1.63
N TYR A 121 13.02 -0.64 -0.84
CA TYR A 121 11.83 -0.73 0.00
C TYR A 121 12.05 -1.62 1.23
N ASN A 122 11.20 -1.45 2.24
CA ASN A 122 10.94 -2.46 3.26
C ASN A 122 9.58 -3.10 3.00
N SER A 123 9.40 -4.36 3.37
CA SER A 123 8.11 -5.03 3.33
C SER A 123 7.81 -5.76 4.64
N GLY A 124 6.56 -5.70 5.10
CA GLY A 124 6.13 -6.38 6.32
C GLY A 124 4.61 -6.39 6.46
N GLY A 125 4.07 -7.29 7.28
CA GLY A 125 2.63 -7.39 7.52
C GLY A 125 2.35 -7.71 8.98
N ASN A 126 1.13 -7.40 9.42
CA ASN A 126 0.67 -7.65 10.78
C ASN A 126 -0.30 -8.82 10.78
N ARG A 127 -0.20 -9.71 11.78
CA ARG A 127 -1.16 -10.81 11.97
C ARG A 127 -1.73 -10.81 13.38
N GLY A 128 -3.04 -10.60 13.46
CA GLY A 128 -3.80 -10.52 14.71
C GLY A 128 -3.86 -9.09 15.24
N LYS A 129 -4.87 -8.81 16.08
CA LYS A 129 -5.13 -7.48 16.63
C LYS A 129 -3.98 -7.00 17.52
N GLU A 130 -3.37 -7.93 18.24
CA GLU A 130 -2.21 -7.70 19.12
C GLU A 130 -0.96 -7.28 18.33
N ALA A 131 -0.85 -7.70 17.07
CA ALA A 131 0.19 -7.26 16.16
C ALA A 131 -0.17 -5.96 15.41
N GLY A 132 -1.33 -5.36 15.69
CA GLY A 132 -1.79 -4.14 15.03
C GLY A 132 -2.43 -4.35 13.66
N GLN A 133 -2.97 -5.55 13.37
CA GLN A 133 -3.77 -5.75 12.17
C GLN A 133 -5.14 -5.06 12.32
N THR A 134 -5.51 -4.27 11.31
CA THR A 134 -6.76 -3.48 11.30
C THR A 134 -7.75 -3.93 10.23
N ILE A 135 -7.26 -4.55 9.15
CA ILE A 135 -8.07 -5.16 8.09
C ILE A 135 -7.92 -6.67 8.23
N ASP A 136 -9.04 -7.36 8.43
CA ASP A 136 -9.12 -8.83 8.57
C ASP A 136 -9.02 -9.51 7.20
N HIS A 137 -7.89 -9.25 6.53
CA HIS A 137 -7.45 -9.85 5.29
C HIS A 137 -5.93 -9.67 5.25
N LEU A 138 -5.20 -10.74 4.98
CA LEU A 138 -3.75 -10.75 4.89
C LEU A 138 -3.24 -9.67 3.92
N HIS A 139 -2.36 -8.79 4.41
CA HIS A 139 -1.69 -7.83 3.55
C HIS A 139 -0.29 -7.53 4.05
N PHE A 140 0.58 -7.15 3.12
CA PHE A 140 1.90 -6.64 3.36
C PHE A 140 1.95 -5.16 2.97
N HIS A 141 2.51 -4.36 3.86
CA HIS A 141 2.93 -3.01 3.53
C HIS A 141 4.23 -3.07 2.73
N ILE A 142 4.35 -2.22 1.72
CA ILE A 142 5.63 -1.83 1.14
C ILE A 142 5.89 -0.39 1.55
N PHE A 143 7.05 -0.15 2.15
CA PHE A 143 7.54 1.16 2.54
C PHE A 143 8.66 1.59 1.59
N PRO A 144 8.39 2.42 0.56
CA PRO A 144 9.41 2.88 -0.36
C PRO A 144 10.52 3.67 0.33
N ALA A 145 11.76 3.30 0.06
CA ALA A 145 12.96 3.92 0.61
C ALA A 145 13.68 4.76 -0.45
N ARG A 146 14.25 5.87 0.00
CA ARG A 146 15.10 6.77 -0.78
C ARG A 146 16.43 6.96 -0.08
N LYS A 147 17.44 7.39 -0.82
CA LYS A 147 18.82 7.54 -0.31
C LYS A 147 18.90 8.28 1.03
N GLU A 148 18.19 9.39 1.15
CA GLU A 148 18.19 10.25 2.35
C GLU A 148 17.03 9.97 3.32
N ARG A 149 16.10 9.06 2.96
CA ARG A 149 14.93 8.68 3.76
C ARG A 149 14.70 7.17 3.69
N PRO A 150 15.31 6.39 4.60
CA PRO A 150 15.13 4.94 4.66
C PRO A 150 13.67 4.62 5.00
N GLY A 151 13.04 3.70 4.26
CA GLY A 151 11.58 3.48 4.25
C GLY A 151 10.94 3.38 5.63
N VAL A 152 11.04 2.22 6.29
CA VAL A 152 10.36 1.97 7.58
C VAL A 152 10.91 2.86 8.70
N VAL A 153 12.21 3.19 8.70
CA VAL A 153 12.82 4.06 9.72
C VAL A 153 12.21 5.46 9.65
N SER A 154 12.09 6.03 8.45
CA SER A 154 11.46 7.34 8.25
C SER A 154 9.97 7.30 8.62
N ALA A 155 9.29 6.20 8.33
CA ALA A 155 7.89 6.02 8.71
C ALA A 155 7.72 6.00 10.24
N MET A 156 8.59 5.27 10.95
CA MET A 156 8.60 5.25 12.42
C MET A 156 8.91 6.63 13.02
N ASP A 157 9.91 7.33 12.48
CA ASP A 157 10.25 8.69 12.93
C ASP A 157 9.09 9.67 12.74
N ALA A 158 8.36 9.56 11.61
CA ALA A 158 7.19 10.37 11.34
C ALA A 158 6.05 10.09 12.34
N LEU A 159 5.81 8.82 12.67
CA LEU A 159 4.81 8.42 13.66
C LEU A 159 5.16 8.93 15.06
N LEU A 160 6.42 8.77 15.49
CA LEU A 160 6.89 9.22 16.81
C LEU A 160 6.76 10.72 17.01
N LYS A 161 6.97 11.54 15.95
CA LYS A 161 6.81 13.00 16.01
C LYS A 161 5.34 13.47 16.05
N SER A 162 4.40 12.56 15.85
CA SER A 162 2.96 12.82 15.92
C SER A 162 2.28 12.31 17.20
N LEU A 163 3.07 11.75 18.12
CA LEU A 163 2.67 11.44 19.51
C LEU A 163 2.94 12.66 20.40
#